data_AF-A0A7W0RUB2-F1
#
_entry.id   AF-A0A7W0RUB2-F1
#
_cell.length_a   1.000
_cell.length_b   1.000
_cell.length_c   1.000
_cell.angle_alpha   90.00
_cell.angle_beta   90.00
_cell.angle_gamma   90.00
#
_symmetry.space_group_name_H-M   'P 1'
#
loop_
_entity.id
_entity.type
_entity.pdbx_description
1 polymer ?
#
loop_
_entity_poly.entity_id
_entity_poly.type
_entity_poly.pdbx_seq_one_letter_code
_entity_poly.pdbx_strand_id
1 'polypeptide(L)'
;VEEGALYRIGKLEIEGAKLFTPEQIGAMINLEKGDIANGEAIYEALFERLTRAYHDKGYLHYSADPEPTFHLEPGAQEGVVDYLVNINEGKCFVLREVQFAGNATTRDSILRAALRLRDGKPFSQRLLEASVKNLNELNLFEWIDQGKDVDYTLDEKRTGVILTIKVREKN
;
A
#
# COMPACT_ATOMS: atom_id res chain seq x y z
N VAL A 1 34.47 -4.86 -5.74
CA VAL A 1 33.12 -4.79 -6.34
C VAL A 1 33.26 -3.88 -7.54
N GLU A 2 33.17 -4.40 -8.76
CA GLU A 2 33.08 -3.56 -9.95
C GLU A 2 31.67 -2.97 -9.95
N GLU A 3 31.54 -1.68 -9.62
CA GLU A 3 30.31 -0.96 -9.93
C GLU A 3 30.16 -0.97 -11.46
N GLY A 4 29.04 -1.52 -11.94
CA GLY A 4 28.70 -1.48 -13.35
C GLY A 4 28.53 -0.04 -13.86
N ALA A 5 28.30 0.11 -15.17
CA ALA A 5 28.06 1.42 -15.77
C ALA A 5 26.95 2.20 -15.02
N LEU A 6 27.18 3.49 -14.79
CA LEU A 6 26.19 4.36 -14.18
C LEU A 6 25.06 4.63 -15.19
N TYR A 7 23.81 4.45 -14.76
CA TYR A 7 22.65 4.78 -15.59
C TYR A 7 21.90 5.97 -15.02
N ARG A 8 21.38 6.81 -15.90
CA ARG A 8 20.45 7.90 -15.55
C ARG A 8 19.03 7.56 -15.99
N ILE A 9 18.04 8.02 -15.23
CA ILE A 9 16.64 7.85 -15.59
C ILE A 9 16.34 8.67 -16.84
N GLY A 10 15.85 8.00 -17.88
CA GLY A 10 15.41 8.63 -19.12
C GLY A 10 13.91 8.90 -19.09
N LYS A 11 13.17 8.17 -19.93
CA LYS A 11 11.72 8.24 -20.05
C LYS A 11 11.06 7.34 -19.01
N LEU A 12 9.99 7.83 -18.39
CA LEU A 12 9.09 7.04 -17.55
C LEU A 12 7.70 7.05 -18.18
N GLU A 13 7.19 5.87 -18.51
CA GLU A 13 5.84 5.65 -19.02
C GLU A 13 5.06 4.79 -18.03
N ILE A 14 3.80 5.16 -17.81
CA ILE A 14 2.92 4.43 -16.90
C ILE A 14 1.66 4.06 -17.66
N GLU A 15 1.33 2.78 -17.66
CA GLU A 15 0.15 2.23 -18.31
C GLU A 15 -0.75 1.50 -17.30
N GLY A 16 -2.04 1.40 -17.61
CA GLY A 16 -3.01 0.64 -16.81
C GLY A 16 -3.54 1.32 -15.54
N ALA A 17 -2.89 2.38 -15.06
CA ALA A 17 -3.39 3.22 -13.97
C ALA A 17 -4.61 4.07 -14.40
N LYS A 18 -5.63 4.14 -13.54
CA LYS A 18 -6.88 4.90 -13.73
C LYS A 18 -7.25 5.73 -12.50
N LEU A 19 -6.88 5.27 -11.30
CA LEU A 19 -7.14 5.92 -10.03
C LEU A 19 -6.24 7.15 -9.83
N PHE A 20 -4.96 7.01 -10.19
CA PHE A 20 -3.97 8.08 -10.13
C PHE A 20 -3.52 8.44 -11.54
N THR A 21 -3.32 9.74 -11.76
CA THR A 21 -2.71 10.25 -12.99
C THR A 21 -1.21 9.90 -13.05
N PRO A 22 -0.61 9.80 -14.25
CA PRO A 22 0.83 9.59 -14.39
C PRO A 22 1.67 10.61 -13.60
N GLU A 23 1.23 11.87 -13.54
CA GLU A 23 1.91 12.93 -12.78
C GLU A 23 1.86 12.68 -11.27
N GLN A 24 0.72 12.22 -10.74
CA GLN A 24 0.60 11.84 -9.33
C GLN A 24 1.47 10.64 -8.99
N ILE A 25 1.53 9.66 -9.88
CA ILE A 25 2.38 8.48 -9.71
C ILE A 25 3.86 8.89 -9.74
N GLY A 26 4.27 9.70 -10.73
CA GLY A 26 5.61 10.28 -10.81
C GLY A 26 6.03 11.01 -9.54
N ALA A 27 5.14 11.82 -8.98
CA ALA A 27 5.39 12.52 -7.71
C ALA A 27 5.52 11.57 -6.51
N MET A 28 4.75 10.49 -6.46
CA MET A 28 4.82 9.50 -5.36
C MET A 28 6.08 8.63 -5.42
N ILE A 29 6.57 8.34 -6.63
CA ILE A 29 7.77 7.54 -6.79
C ILE A 29 9.05 8.35 -6.65
N ASN A 30 8.97 9.69 -6.76
CA ASN A 30 10.08 10.64 -6.61
C ASN A 30 11.26 10.29 -7.53
N LEU A 31 10.93 10.05 -8.81
CA LEU A 31 11.91 9.80 -9.87
C LEU A 31 11.84 10.93 -10.86
N GLU A 32 12.93 11.68 -11.01
CA GLU A 32 13.04 12.72 -12.01
C GLU A 32 13.93 12.27 -13.17
N LYS A 33 13.63 12.76 -14.37
CA LYS A 33 14.47 12.52 -15.54
C LYS A 33 15.86 13.11 -15.31
N GLY A 34 16.89 12.29 -15.49
CA GLY A 34 18.31 12.67 -15.32
C GLY A 34 18.92 12.23 -13.98
N ASP A 35 18.09 11.80 -13.03
CA ASP A 35 18.56 11.22 -11.76
C ASP A 35 19.39 9.96 -12.01
N ILE A 36 20.31 9.66 -11.10
CA ILE A 36 21.00 8.37 -11.13
C ILE A 36 19.95 7.29 -10.86
N ALA A 37 19.85 6.34 -11.78
CA ALA A 37 18.92 5.23 -11.68
C ALA A 37 19.31 4.35 -10.50
N ASN A 38 18.49 4.39 -9.46
CA ASN A 38 18.61 3.51 -8.31
C ASN A 38 17.48 2.47 -8.36
N GLY A 39 17.82 1.25 -8.75
CA GLY A 39 16.86 0.16 -8.83
C GLY A 39 16.12 -0.06 -7.50
N GLU A 40 16.82 -0.06 -6.37
CA GLU A 40 16.21 -0.23 -5.04
C GLU A 40 15.18 0.87 -4.74
N ALA A 41 15.50 2.13 -5.03
CA ALA A 41 14.58 3.25 -4.83
C ALA A 41 13.32 3.13 -5.70
N ILE A 42 13.45 2.61 -6.93
CA ILE A 42 12.33 2.35 -7.84
C ILE A 42 11.47 1.19 -7.31
N TYR A 43 12.10 0.11 -6.84
CA TYR A 43 11.39 -1.00 -6.22
C TYR A 43 10.61 -0.55 -4.98
N GLU A 44 11.24 0.20 -4.07
CA GLU A 44 10.57 0.75 -2.88
C GLU A 44 9.39 1.65 -3.27
N ALA A 45 9.57 2.48 -4.29
CA ALA A 45 8.53 3.35 -4.81
C ALA A 45 7.30 2.58 -5.31
N LEU A 46 7.52 1.58 -6.16
CA LEU A 46 6.46 0.82 -6.82
C LEU A 46 5.78 -0.16 -5.89
N PHE A 47 6.55 -0.87 -5.06
CA PHE A 47 6.06 -2.00 -4.28
C PHE A 47 5.76 -1.66 -2.82
N GLU A 48 6.25 -0.52 -2.30
CA GLU A 48 5.87 -0.06 -0.96
C GLU A 48 4.99 1.19 -1.01
N ARG A 49 5.49 2.29 -1.57
CA ARG A 49 4.78 3.59 -1.53
C ARG A 49 3.49 3.57 -2.33
N LEU A 50 3.54 3.12 -3.58
CA LEU A 50 2.35 3.00 -4.42
C LEU A 50 1.40 1.91 -3.91
N THR A 51 1.91 0.75 -3.50
CA THR A 51 1.08 -0.30 -2.88
C THR A 51 0.26 0.27 -1.72
N ARG A 52 0.88 1.02 -0.80
CA ARG A 52 0.16 1.68 0.29
C ARG A 52 -0.86 2.69 -0.21
N ALA A 53 -0.50 3.52 -1.20
CA ALA A 53 -1.41 4.51 -1.76
C ALA A 53 -2.67 3.88 -2.39
N TYR A 54 -2.52 2.75 -3.10
CA TYR A 54 -3.64 1.99 -3.66
C TYR A 54 -4.45 1.27 -2.57
N HIS A 55 -3.80 0.64 -1.60
CA HIS A 55 -4.46 -0.02 -0.46
C HIS A 55 -5.28 0.99 0.37
N ASP A 56 -4.82 2.23 0.47
CA ASP A 56 -5.53 3.33 1.10
C ASP A 56 -6.83 3.74 0.39
N LYS A 57 -7.00 3.32 -0.87
CA LYS A 57 -8.16 3.57 -1.72
C LYS A 57 -8.99 2.31 -1.97
N GLY A 58 -8.64 1.19 -1.32
CA GLY A 58 -9.35 -0.08 -1.40
C GLY A 58 -8.85 -1.02 -2.49
N TYR A 59 -7.78 -0.68 -3.20
CA TYR A 59 -7.24 -1.51 -4.29
C TYR A 59 -6.20 -2.50 -3.74
N LEU A 60 -6.69 -3.54 -3.07
CA LEU A 60 -5.88 -4.53 -2.34
C LEU A 60 -5.09 -5.50 -3.23
N HIS A 61 -5.43 -5.56 -4.51
CA HIS A 61 -4.76 -6.40 -5.51
C HIS A 61 -3.89 -5.59 -6.46
N TYR A 62 -3.48 -4.40 -6.03
CA TYR A 62 -2.55 -3.61 -6.81
C TYR A 62 -1.27 -4.40 -7.09
N SER A 63 -0.79 -4.31 -8.32
CA SER A 63 0.52 -4.80 -8.73
C SER A 63 1.10 -3.88 -9.80
N ALA A 64 2.43 -3.77 -9.82
CA ALA A 64 3.18 -3.09 -10.88
C ALA A 64 4.22 -4.04 -11.48
N ASP A 65 4.43 -3.91 -12.78
CA ASP A 65 5.46 -4.63 -13.53
C ASP A 65 6.35 -3.61 -14.27
N PRO A 66 7.53 -3.27 -13.71
CA PRO A 66 8.45 -2.34 -14.32
C PRO A 66 9.36 -3.03 -15.37
N GLU A 67 9.36 -2.51 -16.58
CA GLU A 67 10.18 -2.95 -17.71
C GLU A 67 11.27 -1.91 -18.02
N PRO A 68 12.52 -2.13 -17.58
CA PRO A 68 13.63 -1.24 -17.90
C PRO A 68 14.20 -1.50 -19.29
N THR A 69 14.44 -0.43 -20.06
CA THR A 69 15.18 -0.45 -21.32
C THR A 69 16.48 0.33 -21.16
N PHE A 70 17.62 -0.37 -21.25
CA PHE A 70 18.94 0.24 -21.05
C PHE A 70 19.56 0.69 -22.37
N HIS A 71 20.05 1.92 -22.39
CA HIS A 71 20.74 2.55 -23.49
C HIS A 71 22.16 2.91 -23.06
N LEU A 72 23.15 2.23 -23.65
CA LEU A 72 24.56 2.52 -23.41
C LEU A 72 25.31 2.55 -24.74
N GLU A 73 25.84 3.71 -25.09
CA GLU A 73 26.65 3.88 -26.31
C GLU A 73 28.02 3.19 -26.15
N PRO A 74 28.58 2.58 -27.21
CA PRO A 74 29.90 1.96 -27.16
C PRO A 74 30.99 2.94 -26.70
N GLY A 75 31.66 2.61 -25.59
CA GLY A 75 32.72 3.45 -25.02
C GLY A 75 32.24 4.57 -24.09
N ALA A 76 30.93 4.68 -23.84
CA ALA A 76 30.38 5.61 -22.85
C ALA A 76 30.59 5.10 -21.41
N GLN A 77 30.80 6.05 -20.49
CA GLN A 77 30.91 5.78 -19.05
C GLN A 77 29.55 5.84 -18.33
N GLU A 78 28.58 6.52 -18.95
CA GLU A 78 27.21 6.65 -18.44
C GLU A 78 26.21 6.23 -19.52
N GLY A 79 25.13 5.56 -19.09
CA GLY A 79 23.99 5.20 -19.92
C GLY A 79 22.69 5.86 -19.46
N VAL A 80 21.62 5.60 -20.19
CA VAL A 80 20.25 6.02 -19.85
C VAL A 80 19.38 4.77 -19.70
N VAL A 81 18.47 4.75 -18.74
CA VAL A 81 17.46 3.71 -18.59
C VAL A 81 16.07 4.31 -18.67
N ASP A 82 15.28 3.82 -19.62
CA ASP A 82 13.87 4.14 -19.75
C ASP A 82 13.04 3.07 -19.01
N TYR A 83 11.92 3.46 -18.41
CA TYR A 83 11.03 2.56 -17.69
C TYR A 83 9.62 2.63 -18.27
N LEU A 84 9.09 1.48 -18.66
CA LEU A 84 7.65 1.27 -18.86
C LEU A 84 7.11 0.56 -17.62
N VAL A 85 6.14 1.17 -16.92
CA VAL A 85 5.54 0.58 -15.73
C VAL A 85 4.09 0.20 -16.03
N ASN A 86 3.85 -1.10 -16.11
CA ASN A 86 2.52 -1.66 -16.30
C ASN A 86 1.83 -1.82 -14.94
N ILE A 87 0.78 -1.05 -14.69
CA ILE A 87 0.01 -1.11 -13.44
C ILE A 87 -1.27 -1.90 -13.65
N ASN A 88 -1.52 -2.85 -12.74
CA ASN A 88 -2.83 -3.46 -12.55
C ASN A 88 -3.36 -3.03 -11.17
N GLU A 89 -4.39 -2.20 -11.17
CA GLU A 89 -4.99 -1.71 -9.93
C GLU A 89 -5.84 -2.78 -9.22
N GLY A 90 -6.36 -3.74 -9.98
CA GLY A 90 -7.36 -4.69 -9.50
C GLY A 90 -8.71 -4.04 -9.19
N LYS A 91 -9.46 -4.65 -8.28
CA LYS A 91 -10.79 -4.19 -7.88
C LYS A 91 -10.71 -3.29 -6.65
N CYS A 92 -11.61 -2.32 -6.55
CA CYS A 92 -11.81 -1.53 -5.34
C CYS A 92 -12.67 -2.31 -4.34
N PHE A 93 -12.07 -2.71 -3.22
CA PHE A 93 -12.73 -3.37 -2.12
C PHE A 93 -13.29 -2.37 -1.12
N VAL A 94 -14.51 -2.64 -0.64
CA VAL A 94 -15.20 -1.83 0.37
C VAL A 94 -15.29 -2.60 1.68
N LEU A 95 -15.17 -1.88 2.80
CA LEU A 95 -15.40 -2.46 4.11
C LEU A 95 -16.86 -2.87 4.24
N ARG A 96 -17.12 -4.13 4.57
CA ARG A 96 -18.47 -4.68 4.79
C ARG A 96 -18.81 -4.75 6.25
N GLU A 97 -17.88 -5.24 7.05
CA GLU A 97 -18.11 -5.53 8.45
C GLU A 97 -16.79 -5.47 9.22
N VAL A 98 -16.88 -5.05 10.48
CA VAL A 98 -15.82 -5.19 11.47
C VAL A 98 -16.35 -5.98 12.65
N GLN A 99 -15.70 -7.11 12.92
CA GLN A 99 -15.96 -8.02 14.02
C GLN A 99 -14.89 -7.85 15.09
N PHE A 100 -15.30 -7.93 16.35
CA PHE A 100 -14.39 -7.93 17.49
C PHE A 100 -14.45 -9.28 18.19
N ALA A 101 -13.30 -9.74 18.68
CA ALA A 101 -13.19 -10.97 19.45
C ALA A 101 -12.34 -10.73 20.69
N GLY A 102 -12.77 -11.25 21.85
CA GLY A 102 -12.03 -11.15 23.11
C GLY A 102 -12.37 -9.95 23.99
N ASN A 103 -13.36 -9.15 23.61
CA ASN A 103 -13.96 -8.09 24.43
C ASN A 103 -15.18 -8.60 25.24
N ALA A 104 -14.93 -9.45 26.24
CA ALA A 104 -16.02 -10.06 27.01
C ALA A 104 -16.76 -9.06 27.90
N THR A 105 -16.04 -8.09 28.48
CA THR A 105 -16.60 -7.09 29.39
C THR A 105 -16.85 -5.74 28.70
N THR A 106 -16.03 -5.39 27.72
CA THR A 106 -16.11 -4.14 26.97
C THR A 106 -17.11 -4.24 25.82
N ARG A 107 -18.10 -3.34 25.80
CA ARG A 107 -19.12 -3.29 24.75
C ARG A 107 -18.50 -2.99 23.38
N ASP A 108 -18.97 -3.68 22.34
CA ASP A 108 -18.56 -3.44 20.95
C ASP A 108 -18.70 -1.99 20.51
N SER A 109 -19.68 -1.26 21.04
CA SER A 109 -19.88 0.17 20.73
C SER A 109 -18.67 1.03 21.11
N ILE A 110 -17.92 0.64 22.16
CA ILE A 110 -16.71 1.35 22.59
C ILE A 110 -15.58 1.13 21.59
N LEU A 111 -15.35 -0.14 21.19
CA LEU A 111 -14.33 -0.47 20.19
C LEU A 111 -14.68 0.15 18.83
N ARG A 112 -15.94 0.07 18.42
CA ARG A 112 -16.44 0.64 17.17
C ARG A 112 -16.31 2.17 17.13
N ALA A 113 -16.45 2.85 18.26
CA ALA A 113 -16.24 4.29 18.36
C ALA A 113 -14.77 4.71 18.15
N ALA A 114 -13.82 3.83 18.47
CA ALA A 114 -12.39 4.06 18.23
C ALA A 114 -12.00 3.87 16.75
N LEU A 115 -12.81 3.16 15.95
CA LEU A 115 -12.52 2.93 14.54
C LEU A 115 -12.69 4.19 13.69
N ARG A 116 -11.73 4.41 12.78
CA ARG A 116 -11.78 5.41 11.71
C ARG A 116 -12.44 4.86 10.44
N LEU A 117 -12.34 3.56 10.24
CA LEU A 117 -12.98 2.81 9.16
C LEU A 117 -14.52 2.87 9.27
N ARG A 118 -15.20 2.82 8.12
CA ARG A 118 -16.67 2.92 8.04
C ARG A 118 -17.23 1.90 7.05
N ASP A 119 -18.29 1.23 7.45
CA ASP A 119 -18.98 0.25 6.62
C ASP A 119 -19.50 0.91 5.33
N GLY A 120 -19.37 0.21 4.21
CA GLY A 120 -19.75 0.68 2.88
C GLY A 120 -18.79 1.70 2.25
N LYS A 121 -17.68 2.06 2.90
CA LYS A 121 -16.62 2.89 2.31
C LYS A 121 -15.50 2.02 1.75
N PRO A 122 -14.71 2.51 0.77
CA PRO A 122 -13.49 1.83 0.35
C PRO A 122 -12.63 1.48 1.55
N PHE A 123 -12.09 0.26 1.56
CA PHE A 123 -11.12 -0.13 2.56
C PHE A 123 -9.91 0.82 2.50
N SER A 124 -9.31 1.11 3.65
CA SER A 124 -8.12 1.96 3.70
C SER A 124 -7.17 1.43 4.78
N GLN A 125 -5.97 1.05 4.34
CA GLN A 125 -4.93 0.54 5.20
C GLN A 125 -4.52 1.57 6.27
N ARG A 126 -4.34 2.83 5.90
CA ARG A 126 -4.03 3.93 6.83
C ARG A 126 -5.14 4.18 7.84
N LEU A 127 -6.42 4.06 7.44
CA LEU A 127 -7.52 4.19 8.41
C LEU A 127 -7.56 3.00 9.38
N LEU A 128 -7.18 1.81 8.94
CA LEU A 128 -7.05 0.65 9.81
C LEU A 128 -5.92 0.85 10.83
N GLU A 129 -4.73 1.25 10.37
CA GLU A 129 -3.58 1.55 11.24
C GLU A 129 -3.95 2.59 12.31
N ALA A 130 -4.63 3.67 11.90
CA ALA A 130 -5.15 4.67 12.82
C ALA A 130 -6.22 4.13 13.78
N SER A 131 -7.03 3.17 13.33
CA SER A 131 -8.05 2.53 14.18
C SER A 131 -7.42 1.62 15.23
N VAL A 132 -6.43 0.81 14.86
CA VAL A 132 -5.67 -0.05 15.79
C VAL A 132 -4.93 0.83 16.80
N LYS A 133 -4.31 1.92 16.35
CA LYS A 133 -3.70 2.90 17.26
C LYS A 133 -4.70 3.47 18.26
N ASN A 134 -5.87 3.93 17.81
CA ASN A 134 -6.92 4.44 18.70
C ASN A 134 -7.38 3.38 19.71
N LEU A 135 -7.52 2.12 19.29
CA LEU A 135 -7.88 1.01 20.20
C LEU A 135 -6.82 0.78 21.27
N ASN A 136 -5.54 0.84 20.91
CA ASN A 136 -4.42 0.75 21.87
C ASN A 136 -4.41 1.94 22.84
N GLU A 137 -4.75 3.14 22.37
CA GLU A 137 -4.84 4.36 23.19
C GLU A 137 -5.98 4.32 24.22
N LEU A 138 -7.00 3.46 24.04
CA LEU A 138 -8.04 3.23 25.07
C LEU A 138 -7.45 2.64 26.35
N ASN A 139 -6.26 2.01 26.27
CA ASN A 139 -5.60 1.33 27.38
C ASN A 139 -6.39 0.20 28.05
N LEU A 140 -7.52 -0.22 27.47
CA LEU A 140 -8.39 -1.31 27.96
C LEU A 140 -7.85 -2.70 27.65
N PHE A 141 -7.01 -2.81 26.61
CA PHE A 141 -6.53 -4.09 26.09
C PHE A 141 -5.01 -4.18 26.18
N GLU A 142 -4.49 -5.40 26.17
CA GLU A 142 -3.11 -5.66 25.76
C GLU A 142 -2.82 -5.04 24.40
N TRP A 143 -1.54 -4.80 24.10
CA TRP A 143 -1.15 -4.19 22.83
C TRP A 143 -1.62 -5.04 21.64
N ILE A 144 -2.44 -4.43 20.79
CA ILE A 144 -2.96 -5.03 19.56
C ILE A 144 -1.91 -4.83 18.47
N ASP A 145 -1.37 -5.94 17.98
CA ASP A 145 -0.45 -5.97 16.84
C ASP A 145 -1.25 -6.21 15.56
N GLN A 146 -1.21 -5.27 14.62
CA GLN A 146 -2.01 -5.39 13.39
C GLN A 146 -1.67 -6.63 12.56
N GLY A 147 -0.42 -7.10 12.55
CA GLY A 147 -0.02 -8.26 11.76
C GLY A 147 -0.41 -9.60 12.37
N LYS A 148 -0.80 -9.63 13.65
CA LYS A 148 -1.13 -10.85 14.40
C LYS A 148 -2.58 -10.90 14.87
N ASP A 149 -3.13 -9.75 15.23
CA ASP A 149 -4.42 -9.63 15.89
C ASP A 149 -5.51 -9.07 14.96
N VAL A 150 -5.18 -8.71 13.71
CA VAL A 150 -6.15 -8.27 12.70
C VAL A 150 -6.15 -9.21 11.51
N ASP A 151 -7.27 -9.89 11.29
CA ASP A 151 -7.49 -10.75 10.12
C ASP A 151 -8.36 -10.05 9.07
N TYR A 152 -8.11 -10.37 7.80
CA TYR A 152 -8.84 -9.87 6.64
C TYR A 152 -9.46 -11.05 5.89
N THR A 153 -10.77 -10.97 5.63
CA THR A 153 -11.45 -11.88 4.71
C THR A 153 -11.98 -11.08 3.53
N LEU A 154 -11.57 -11.47 2.32
CA LEU A 154 -11.99 -10.84 1.08
C LEU A 154 -13.14 -11.62 0.43
N ASP A 155 -14.24 -10.92 0.16
CA ASP A 155 -15.29 -11.39 -0.75
C ASP A 155 -15.00 -10.86 -2.15
N GLU A 156 -14.28 -11.66 -2.94
CA GLU A 156 -13.88 -11.35 -4.33
C GLU A 156 -15.06 -11.05 -5.26
N LYS A 157 -16.22 -11.65 -5.00
CA LYS A 157 -17.40 -11.51 -5.85
C LYS A 157 -18.13 -10.20 -5.57
N ARG A 158 -18.20 -9.80 -4.30
CA ARG A 158 -18.89 -8.58 -3.85
C ARG A 158 -17.95 -7.43 -3.51
N THR A 159 -16.66 -7.59 -3.83
CA THR A 159 -15.56 -6.66 -3.53
C THR A 159 -15.63 -6.17 -2.09
N GLY A 160 -15.81 -7.09 -1.16
CA GLY A 160 -16.02 -6.81 0.26
C GLY A 160 -14.81 -7.17 1.11
N VAL A 161 -14.53 -6.38 2.14
CA VAL A 161 -13.57 -6.71 3.21
C VAL A 161 -14.34 -6.90 4.51
N ILE A 162 -14.14 -8.05 5.15
CA ILE A 162 -14.56 -8.30 6.53
C ILE A 162 -13.29 -8.30 7.37
N LEU A 163 -13.28 -7.47 8.42
CA LEU A 163 -12.17 -7.38 9.36
C LEU A 163 -12.53 -8.06 10.67
N THR A 164 -11.62 -8.86 11.20
CA THR A 164 -11.73 -9.41 12.55
C THR A 164 -10.60 -8.87 13.40
N ILE A 165 -10.92 -8.09 14.42
CA ILE A 165 -9.96 -7.51 15.36
C ILE A 165 -10.03 -8.31 16.66
N LYS A 166 -8.97 -9.05 16.96
CA LYS A 166 -8.80 -9.78 18.21
C LYS A 166 -8.22 -8.83 19.26
N VAL A 167 -8.82 -8.81 20.44
CA VAL A 167 -8.37 -8.02 21.58
C VAL A 167 -8.26 -8.90 22.81
N ARG A 168 -7.45 -8.49 23.79
CA ARG A 168 -7.34 -9.15 25.09
C ARG A 168 -7.47 -8.10 26.18
N GLU A 169 -8.51 -8.18 26.98
CA GLU A 169 -8.76 -7.22 28.05
C GLU A 169 -7.68 -7.30 29.13
N LYS A 170 -7.21 -6.13 29.60
CA LYS A 170 -6.33 -6.08 30.76
C LYS A 170 -7.13 -6.43 32.00
N ASN A 171 -6.54 -7.26 32.86
CA ASN A 171 -7.04 -7.52 34.22
C ASN A 171 -6.76 -6.35 35.15
#